data_AF-A0A524MPP9-F1
#
_entry.id   AF-A0A524MPP9-F1
#
_cell.length_a   1.000
_cell.length_b   1.000
_cell.length_c   1.000
_cell.angle_alpha   90.00
_cell.angle_beta   90.00
_cell.angle_gamma   90.00
#
_symmetry.space_group_name_H-M   'P 1'
#
loop_
_entity.id
_entity.type
_entity.pdbx_description
1 polymer ?
#
loop_
_entity_poly.entity_id
_entity_poly.type
_entity_poly.pdbx_seq_one_letter_code
_entity_poly.pdbx_strand_id
1 'polypeptide(L)'
;MIKLSKAQEERAMRLHKEAIVVDTHCDTLMQFLPQSWGSPPARRLGERGDRGHLDLPRMIEGGVTCQTFAMYTGRRAFVPEAPLVAMQMVDKFYTEIDENPEIVAVTKHDEIVKAKKEGKVCGLLSMEGAEPLMGDISALRVYY
;
A
#
# COMPACT_ATOMS: atom_id res chain seq x y z
N MET A 1 -3.54 1.08 29.28
CA MET A 1 -2.45 1.62 28.43
C MET A 1 -1.14 1.34 29.16
N ILE A 2 -0.21 0.59 28.56
CA ILE A 2 1.08 0.29 29.21
C ILE A 2 1.93 1.56 29.19
N LYS A 3 2.42 2.00 30.35
CA LYS A 3 3.30 3.18 30.46
C LYS A 3 4.75 2.72 30.42
N LEU A 4 5.46 3.05 29.35
CA LEU A 4 6.88 2.76 29.22
C LEU A 4 7.72 3.74 30.06
N SER A 5 8.86 3.27 30.57
CA SER A 5 9.91 4.16 31.06
C SER A 5 10.62 4.83 29.87
N LYS A 6 11.27 5.97 30.12
CA LYS A 6 12.06 6.67 29.09
C LYS A 6 13.07 5.75 28.40
N ALA A 7 13.77 4.90 29.16
CA ALA A 7 14.73 3.94 28.61
C ALA A 7 14.07 2.86 27.74
N GLN A 8 12.85 2.42 28.08
CA GLN A 8 12.10 1.47 27.27
C GLN A 8 11.63 2.10 25.95
N GLU A 9 11.17 3.35 25.99
CA GLU A 9 10.76 4.11 24.82
C GLU A 9 11.95 4.37 23.87
N GLU A 10 13.07 4.86 24.39
CA GLU A 10 14.31 5.08 23.60
C GLU A 10 14.80 3.77 22.96
N ARG A 11 14.76 2.67 23.71
CA ARG A 11 15.12 1.34 23.18
C ARG A 11 14.17 0.90 22.08
N ALA A 12 12.86 1.06 22.27
CA ALA A 12 11.86 0.70 21.28
C ALA A 12 12.03 1.52 19.99
N MET A 13 12.21 2.84 20.11
CA MET A 13 12.42 3.73 18.96
C MET A 13 13.71 3.42 18.19
N ARG A 14 14.80 3.07 18.89
CA ARG A 14 16.04 2.64 18.23
C ARG A 14 15.83 1.36 17.43
N LEU A 15 15.23 0.33 18.05
CA LEU A 15 14.94 -0.93 17.37
C LEU A 15 14.04 -0.73 16.15
N HIS A 16 13.01 0.11 16.28
CA HIS A 16 12.08 0.40 15.19
C HIS A 16 12.75 1.11 14.01
N LYS A 17 13.64 2.08 14.29
CA LYS A 17 14.42 2.77 13.25
C LYS A 17 15.38 1.84 12.51
N GLU A 18 16.01 0.91 13.22
CA GLU A 18 16.96 -0.07 12.67
C GLU A 18 16.25 -1.20 11.90
N ALA A 19 15.02 -1.56 12.29
CA ALA A 19 14.27 -2.65 11.67
C ALA A 19 13.83 -2.34 10.24
N ILE A 20 13.67 -3.40 9.45
CA ILE A 20 12.87 -3.41 8.23
C ILE A 20 11.45 -3.74 8.65
N VAL A 21 10.56 -2.75 8.60
CA VAL A 21 9.15 -2.88 8.98
C VAL A 21 8.33 -3.13 7.73
N VAL A 22 7.74 -4.31 7.62
CA VAL A 22 6.88 -4.70 6.50
C VAL A 22 5.46 -4.88 6.99
N ASP A 23 4.54 -4.09 6.45
CA ASP A 23 3.12 -4.33 6.59
C ASP A 23 2.61 -5.07 5.35
N THR A 24 1.92 -6.19 5.57
CA THR A 24 1.58 -7.15 4.52
C THR A 24 0.19 -6.92 3.91
N HIS A 25 -0.58 -5.92 4.37
CA HIS A 25 -1.90 -5.67 3.81
C HIS A 25 -2.47 -4.29 4.17
N CYS A 26 -2.85 -3.51 3.16
CA CYS A 26 -3.78 -2.41 3.35
C CYS A 26 -4.76 -2.24 2.17
N ASP A 27 -5.97 -1.80 2.48
CA ASP A 27 -7.05 -1.55 1.51
C ASP A 27 -7.05 -0.11 0.98
N THR A 28 -5.90 0.57 1.05
CA THR A 28 -5.83 2.03 0.84
C THR A 28 -6.08 2.41 -0.63
N LEU A 29 -5.73 1.54 -1.60
CA LEU A 29 -5.88 1.83 -3.04
C LEU A 29 -7.31 2.16 -3.45
N MET A 30 -8.32 1.51 -2.86
CA MET A 30 -9.73 1.81 -3.14
C MET A 30 -10.09 3.28 -2.83
N GLN A 31 -9.42 3.89 -1.86
CA GLN A 31 -9.68 5.28 -1.47
C GLN A 31 -9.02 6.28 -2.44
N PHE A 32 -8.15 5.80 -3.33
CA PHE A 32 -7.47 6.62 -4.34
C PHE A 32 -8.17 6.59 -5.70
N LEU A 33 -9.01 5.57 -5.95
CA LEU A 33 -9.83 5.51 -7.16
C LEU A 33 -10.91 6.60 -7.18
N PRO A 34 -11.45 6.95 -8.37
CA PRO A 34 -12.62 7.82 -8.48
C PRO A 34 -13.79 7.31 -7.63
N GLN A 35 -14.36 8.20 -6.82
CA GLN A 35 -15.41 7.87 -5.86
C GLN A 35 -16.79 8.14 -6.47
N SER A 36 -17.78 7.31 -6.13
CA SER A 36 -19.15 7.51 -6.60
C SER A 36 -19.76 8.81 -6.07
N TRP A 37 -20.75 9.34 -6.78
CA TRP A 37 -21.47 10.55 -6.38
C TRP A 37 -21.98 10.44 -4.93
N GLY A 38 -21.68 11.47 -4.12
CA GLY A 38 -22.04 11.51 -2.69
C GLY A 38 -21.06 10.82 -1.75
N SER A 39 -20.03 10.14 -2.26
CA SER A 39 -18.91 9.67 -1.45
C SER A 39 -17.89 10.80 -1.22
N PRO A 40 -17.09 10.74 -0.13
CA PRO A 40 -15.93 11.63 0.02
C PRO A 40 -15.03 11.55 -1.22
N PRO A 41 -14.29 12.62 -1.58
CA PRO A 41 -13.44 12.62 -2.78
C PRO A 41 -12.38 11.52 -2.77
N ALA A 42 -11.67 11.29 -3.87
CA ALA A 42 -10.50 10.42 -3.83
C ALA A 42 -9.43 11.03 -2.90
N ARG A 43 -8.68 10.19 -2.19
CA ARG A 43 -7.47 10.59 -1.46
C ARG A 43 -6.25 10.46 -2.38
N ARG A 44 -5.13 11.04 -1.96
CA ARG A 44 -3.82 10.88 -2.60
C ARG A 44 -2.84 10.33 -1.58
N LEU A 45 -1.92 9.49 -2.01
CA LEU A 45 -0.95 8.82 -1.16
C LEU A 45 -0.02 9.83 -0.49
N GLY A 46 0.46 10.82 -1.25
CA GLY A 46 1.36 11.87 -0.78
C GLY A 46 0.75 12.87 0.21
N GLU A 47 -0.58 12.89 0.33
CA GLU A 47 -1.29 13.90 1.11
C GLU A 47 -1.77 13.34 2.45
N ARG A 48 -1.44 14.03 3.54
CA ARG A 48 -1.96 13.69 4.86
C ARG A 48 -3.47 13.92 4.88
N GLY A 49 -4.22 12.83 4.98
CA GLY A 49 -5.68 12.87 5.07
C GLY A 49 -6.20 13.01 6.51
N ASP A 50 -7.40 13.57 6.64
CA ASP A 50 -8.22 13.55 7.87
C ASP A 50 -9.00 12.22 8.04
N ARG A 51 -9.00 11.39 6.99
CA ARG A 51 -9.65 10.08 6.91
C ARG A 51 -8.69 8.99 6.46
N GLY A 52 -9.06 7.74 6.75
CA GLY A 52 -8.24 6.56 6.53
C GLY A 52 -7.05 6.47 7.49
N HIS A 53 -6.33 5.35 7.47
CA HIS A 53 -5.25 5.06 8.43
C HIS A 53 -3.84 5.25 7.86
N LEU A 54 -3.71 5.20 6.53
CA LEU A 54 -2.42 5.21 5.84
C LEU A 54 -2.38 6.34 4.81
N ASP A 55 -1.27 7.07 4.82
CA ASP A 55 -0.75 7.96 3.77
C ASP A 55 0.78 8.00 3.91
N LEU A 56 1.48 8.47 2.88
CA LEU A 56 2.93 8.49 2.83
C LEU A 56 3.57 9.28 3.98
N PRO A 57 3.05 10.46 4.40
CA PRO A 57 3.55 11.14 5.60
C PRO A 57 3.49 10.26 6.86
N ARG A 58 2.37 9.54 7.09
CA ARG A 58 2.26 8.60 8.22
C ARG A 58 3.17 7.39 8.09
N MET A 59 3.39 6.88 6.88
CA MET A 59 4.33 5.76 6.66
C MET A 59 5.76 6.16 7.03
N ILE A 60 6.19 7.35 6.62
CA ILE A 60 7.52 7.90 6.93
C ILE A 60 7.66 8.14 8.43
N GLU A 61 6.72 8.86 9.06
CA GLU A 61 6.73 9.13 10.50
C GLU A 61 6.66 7.85 11.33
N GLY A 62 5.83 6.90 10.88
CA GLY A 62 5.64 5.59 11.50
C GLY A 62 6.77 4.61 11.24
N GLY A 63 7.78 4.95 10.42
CA GLY A 63 8.93 4.08 10.13
C GLY A 63 8.59 2.81 9.35
N VAL A 64 7.50 2.81 8.58
CA VAL A 64 7.14 1.69 7.69
C VAL A 64 8.13 1.64 6.53
N THR A 65 8.79 0.49 6.35
CA THR A 65 9.77 0.31 5.27
C THR A 65 9.09 -0.16 3.98
N CYS A 66 8.17 -1.11 4.08
CA CYS A 66 7.42 -1.63 2.94
C CYS A 66 5.96 -1.81 3.32
N GLN A 67 5.08 -1.33 2.46
CA GLN A 67 3.65 -1.54 2.56
C GLN A 67 3.16 -2.36 1.37
N THR A 68 2.40 -3.39 1.66
CA THR A 68 1.69 -4.15 0.63
C THR A 68 0.31 -3.54 0.42
N PHE A 69 0.03 -3.11 -0.81
CA PHE A 69 -1.21 -2.50 -1.22
C PHE A 69 -2.08 -3.54 -1.93
N ALA A 70 -3.27 -3.79 -1.39
CA ALA A 70 -4.16 -4.80 -1.93
C ALA A 70 -4.97 -4.25 -3.13
N MET A 71 -4.89 -4.95 -4.26
CA MET A 71 -5.87 -4.87 -5.35
C MET A 71 -7.10 -5.65 -4.94
N TYR A 72 -8.07 -4.95 -4.33
CA TYR A 72 -9.29 -5.53 -3.83
C TYR A 72 -10.51 -5.03 -4.62
N THR A 73 -11.15 -5.91 -5.38
CA THR A 73 -12.23 -5.50 -6.31
C THR A 73 -13.64 -5.55 -5.73
N GLY A 74 -13.78 -5.59 -4.40
CA GLY A 74 -15.06 -5.47 -3.68
C GLY A 74 -15.66 -6.78 -3.15
N ARG A 75 -16.70 -6.66 -2.32
CA ARG A 75 -17.28 -7.77 -1.51
C ARG A 75 -18.12 -8.78 -2.30
N ARG A 76 -18.57 -8.40 -3.49
CA ARG A 76 -19.33 -9.29 -4.39
C ARG A 76 -18.53 -9.37 -5.67
N ALA A 77 -18.55 -10.55 -6.30
CA ALA A 77 -18.04 -10.73 -7.65
C ALA A 77 -18.77 -9.78 -8.59
N PHE A 78 -18.25 -8.57 -8.77
CA PHE A 78 -18.54 -7.67 -9.88
C PHE A 78 -17.88 -8.26 -11.11
N VAL A 79 -18.31 -9.46 -11.48
CA VAL A 79 -17.95 -10.10 -12.72
C VAL A 79 -19.03 -9.66 -13.70
N PRO A 80 -18.68 -9.00 -14.81
CA PRO A 80 -17.37 -8.98 -15.47
C PRO A 80 -16.45 -7.77 -15.19
N GLU A 81 -16.75 -6.87 -14.27
CA GLU A 81 -15.97 -5.64 -14.03
C GLU A 81 -14.66 -5.83 -13.24
N ALA A 82 -14.49 -6.93 -12.51
CA ALA A 82 -13.36 -7.16 -11.61
C ALA A 82 -11.98 -7.02 -12.30
N PRO A 83 -11.76 -7.56 -13.52
CA PRO A 83 -10.51 -7.34 -14.23
C PRO A 83 -10.21 -5.87 -14.51
N LEU A 84 -11.25 -5.09 -14.88
CA LEU A 84 -11.12 -3.66 -15.15
C LEU A 84 -10.76 -2.90 -13.87
N VAL A 85 -11.46 -3.18 -12.76
CA VAL A 85 -11.16 -2.54 -11.47
C VAL A 85 -9.75 -2.89 -11.00
N ALA A 86 -9.32 -4.14 -11.14
CA ALA A 86 -7.95 -4.55 -10.81
C ALA A 86 -6.91 -3.78 -11.66
N MET A 87 -7.13 -3.66 -12.99
CA MET A 87 -6.24 -2.86 -13.85
C MET A 87 -6.19 -1.38 -13.43
N GLN A 88 -7.33 -0.79 -13.03
CA GLN A 88 -7.37 0.58 -12.49
C GLN A 88 -6.60 0.70 -11.18
N MET A 89 -6.60 -0.33 -10.33
CA MET A 89 -5.80 -0.35 -9.09
C MET A 89 -4.31 -0.48 -9.36
N VAL A 90 -3.91 -1.30 -10.35
CA VAL A 90 -2.52 -1.37 -10.82
C VAL A 90 -2.06 0.00 -11.29
N ASP A 91 -2.81 0.61 -12.21
CA ASP A 91 -2.52 1.95 -12.75
C ASP A 91 -2.43 3.00 -11.64
N LYS A 92 -3.39 2.98 -10.72
CA LYS A 92 -3.42 3.95 -9.63
C LYS A 92 -2.26 3.76 -8.65
N PHE A 93 -1.86 2.53 -8.36
CA PHE A 93 -0.70 2.22 -7.54
C PHE A 93 0.58 2.82 -8.14
N TYR A 94 0.85 2.57 -9.42
CA TYR A 94 2.04 3.11 -10.07
C TYR A 94 1.99 4.64 -10.22
N THR A 95 0.83 5.19 -10.58
CA THR A 95 0.66 6.66 -10.67
C THR A 95 0.93 7.34 -9.34
N GLU A 96 0.40 6.82 -8.22
CA GLU A 96 0.67 7.39 -6.89
C GLU A 96 2.14 7.22 -6.49
N ILE A 97 2.84 6.18 -6.93
CA ILE A 97 4.28 6.04 -6.67
C ILE A 97 5.09 7.04 -7.51
N ASP A 98 4.77 7.19 -8.80
CA ASP A 98 5.47 8.10 -9.70
C ASP A 98 5.31 9.57 -9.30
N GLU A 99 4.17 9.93 -8.70
CA GLU A 99 3.92 11.27 -8.16
C GLU A 99 4.66 11.56 -6.83
N ASN A 100 5.26 10.55 -6.17
CA ASN A 100 5.82 10.66 -4.83
C ASN A 100 7.25 10.07 -4.74
N PRO A 101 8.31 10.89 -4.85
CA PRO A 101 9.69 10.41 -4.96
C PRO A 101 10.23 9.68 -3.71
N GLU A 102 9.59 9.82 -2.55
CA GLU A 102 9.92 9.18 -1.28
C GLU A 102 9.50 7.70 -1.22
N ILE A 103 8.61 7.25 -2.12
CA ILE A 103 8.21 5.84 -2.25
C ILE A 103 8.70 5.25 -3.57
N VAL A 104 8.99 3.94 -3.57
CA VAL A 104 9.33 3.18 -4.78
C VAL A 104 8.52 1.88 -4.85
N ALA A 105 8.12 1.49 -6.05
CA ALA A 105 7.51 0.18 -6.28
C ALA A 105 8.59 -0.91 -6.21
N VAL A 106 8.27 -2.04 -5.58
CA VAL A 106 9.17 -3.19 -5.45
C VAL A 106 8.43 -4.49 -5.76
N THR A 107 9.18 -5.50 -6.18
CA THR A 107 8.71 -6.87 -6.49
C THR A 107 9.55 -7.94 -5.80
N LYS A 108 10.72 -7.58 -5.24
CA LYS A 108 11.68 -8.51 -4.65
C LYS A 108 12.20 -8.03 -3.30
N HIS A 109 12.65 -8.96 -2.46
CA HIS A 109 13.15 -8.63 -1.12
C HIS A 109 14.40 -7.73 -1.14
N ASP A 110 15.31 -7.92 -2.10
CA ASP A 110 16.54 -7.11 -2.19
C ASP A 110 16.25 -5.63 -2.47
N GLU A 111 15.16 -5.34 -3.18
CA GLU A 111 14.70 -3.98 -3.45
C GLU A 111 14.21 -3.30 -2.16
N ILE A 112 13.50 -4.04 -1.30
CA ILE A 112 13.08 -3.54 0.03
C ILE A 112 14.31 -3.21 0.90
N VAL A 113 15.29 -4.12 0.93
CA VAL A 113 16.53 -3.92 1.70
C VAL A 113 17.31 -2.72 1.16
N LYS A 114 17.36 -2.54 -0.16
CA LYS A 114 18.01 -1.39 -0.80
C LYS A 114 17.30 -0.07 -0.49
N ALA A 115 15.98 -0.02 -0.65
CA ALA A 115 15.18 1.17 -0.37
C ALA A 115 15.30 1.61 1.09
N LYS A 116 15.33 0.67 2.05
CA LYS A 116 15.62 0.98 3.47
C LYS A 116 16.95 1.71 3.64
N LYS A 117 18.01 1.26 2.98
CA LYS A 117 19.34 1.88 3.03
C LYS A 117 19.34 3.28 2.40
N GLU A 118 18.51 3.50 1.39
CA GLU A 118 18.33 4.78 0.71
C GLU A 118 17.35 5.72 1.44
N GLY A 119 16.74 5.27 2.55
CA GLY A 119 15.77 6.05 3.32
C GLY A 119 14.42 6.22 2.63
N LYS A 120 14.10 5.33 1.67
CA LYS A 120 12.82 5.32 0.95
C LYS A 120 11.81 4.34 1.53
N VAL A 121 10.54 4.65 1.33
CA VAL A 121 9.42 3.74 1.56
C VAL A 121 9.24 2.84 0.33
N CYS A 122 8.77 1.61 0.52
CA CYS A 122 8.45 0.69 -0.56
C CYS A 122 6.94 0.47 -0.65
N GLY A 123 6.43 0.38 -1.87
CA GLY A 123 5.12 -0.18 -2.18
C GLY A 123 5.27 -1.54 -2.86
N LEU A 124 4.61 -2.57 -2.34
CA LEU A 124 4.42 -3.86 -2.99
C LEU A 124 2.95 -3.96 -3.39
N LEU A 125 2.64 -4.45 -4.59
CA LEU A 125 1.26 -4.69 -5.01
C LEU A 125 0.89 -6.15 -4.72
N SER A 126 -0.29 -6.37 -4.13
CA SER A 126 -0.86 -7.72 -3.94
C SER A 126 -2.25 -7.81 -4.57
N MET A 127 -2.70 -9.04 -4.82
CA MET A 127 -4.05 -9.33 -5.27
C MET A 127 -4.85 -9.88 -4.09
N GLU A 128 -5.98 -9.25 -3.75
CA GLU A 128 -6.94 -9.74 -2.75
C GLU A 128 -8.20 -10.21 -3.45
N GLY A 129 -8.40 -11.53 -3.46
CA GLY A 129 -9.47 -12.17 -4.23
C GLY A 129 -9.02 -12.60 -5.63
N ALA A 130 -9.70 -13.59 -6.21
CA ALA A 130 -9.37 -14.16 -7.52
C ALA A 130 -10.38 -13.79 -8.61
N GLU A 131 -11.36 -12.94 -8.29
CA GLU A 131 -12.38 -12.43 -9.19
C GLU A 131 -11.79 -11.80 -10.47
N PRO A 132 -10.67 -11.04 -10.42
CA PRO A 132 -10.03 -10.51 -11.62
C PRO A 132 -9.52 -11.59 -12.60
N LEU A 133 -9.35 -12.83 -12.14
CA LEU A 133 -8.90 -13.94 -13.00
C LEU A 133 -10.04 -14.52 -13.84
N MET A 134 -11.30 -14.20 -13.52
CA MET A 134 -12.47 -14.66 -14.29
C MET A 134 -12.54 -16.20 -14.47
N GLY A 135 -11.94 -16.96 -13.55
CA GLY A 135 -11.85 -18.42 -13.64
C GLY A 135 -10.76 -18.96 -14.58
N ASP A 136 -9.92 -18.10 -15.17
CA ASP A 136 -8.82 -18.49 -16.05
C ASP A 136 -7.47 -18.05 -15.46
N ILE A 137 -6.63 -19.03 -15.09
CA ILE A 137 -5.32 -18.79 -14.48
C ILE A 137 -4.34 -18.09 -15.43
N SER A 138 -4.57 -18.11 -16.74
CA SER A 138 -3.74 -17.38 -17.70
C SER A 138 -3.74 -15.87 -17.45
N ALA A 139 -4.85 -15.33 -16.91
CA ALA A 139 -4.97 -13.93 -16.51
C ALA A 139 -3.96 -13.53 -15.42
N LEU A 140 -3.48 -14.47 -14.60
CA LEU A 140 -2.49 -14.18 -13.57
C LEU A 140 -1.19 -13.61 -14.16
N ARG A 141 -0.83 -14.01 -15.39
CA ARG A 141 0.36 -13.49 -16.09
C ARG A 141 0.25 -12.01 -16.49
N VAL A 142 -0.95 -11.45 -16.48
CA VAL A 142 -1.18 -10.02 -16.77
C VAL A 142 -0.91 -9.17 -15.53
N TYR A 143 -1.10 -9.75 -14.33
CA TYR A 143 -0.93 -9.06 -13.04
C TYR A 143 0.43 -9.30 -12.36
N TYR A 144 1.25 -10.20 -12.93
CA TYR A 144 2.58 -10.56 -12.43
C TYR A 144 3.67 -9.90 -13.27
#